data_AF-A0A818DPK0-F1
#
_entry.id   AF-A0A818DPK0-F1
#
_cell.length_a   1.000
_cell.length_b   1.000
_cell.length_c   1.000
_cell.angle_alpha   90.00
_cell.angle_beta   90.00
_cell.angle_gamma   90.00
#
_symmetry.space_group_name_H-M   'P 1'
#
loop_
_entity.id
_entity.type
_entity.pdbx_description
1 polymer ?
#
loop_
_entity_poly.entity_id
_entity_poly.type
_entity_poly.pdbx_seq_one_letter_code
_entity_poly.pdbx_strand_id
1 'polypeptide(L)'
;METIRTIPELESRKAGEYYRTIENIRRYMQQWQKEVQKFLVVIDNQSENINYRYLAKSLSRLKNAKWIDRISPGEHGVLMHRIEEELTQYAYQLENRLMKLDLSSKGHENVIIVEEILEKIGSLTVLESSISELEKCRR
;
A
#
# COMPACT_ATOMS: atom_id res chain seq x y z
N MET A 1 47.33 15.64 3.46
CA MET A 1 46.00 15.24 2.92
C MET A 1 46.05 15.47 1.42
N GLU A 2 45.40 14.60 0.64
CA GLU A 2 45.47 14.45 -0.84
C GLU A 2 46.44 13.36 -1.31
N THR A 3 45.93 12.14 -1.44
CA THR A 3 46.19 11.15 -2.52
C THR A 3 45.62 9.78 -2.13
N ILE A 4 44.30 9.71 -1.89
CA ILE A 4 43.53 8.44 -1.94
C ILE A 4 42.35 8.60 -2.92
N ARG A 5 42.57 9.42 -3.95
CA ARG A 5 41.79 9.52 -5.19
C ARG A 5 42.89 9.35 -6.24
N THR A 6 42.97 8.29 -7.04
CA THR A 6 41.95 7.67 -7.87
C THR A 6 42.60 6.36 -8.34
N ILE A 7 42.04 5.19 -7.99
CA ILE A 7 42.46 3.92 -8.60
C ILE A 7 41.35 3.58 -9.61
N PRO A 8 41.59 3.75 -10.93
CA PRO A 8 40.54 3.62 -11.97
C PRO A 8 39.85 2.25 -11.98
N GLU A 9 40.59 1.19 -11.62
CA GLU A 9 40.08 -0.19 -11.55
C GLU A 9 39.12 -0.40 -10.37
N LEU A 10 39.30 0.37 -9.29
CA LEU A 10 38.44 0.36 -8.12
C LEU A 10 37.17 1.18 -8.36
N GLU A 11 37.26 2.26 -9.14
CA GLU A 11 36.09 3.01 -9.62
C GLU A 11 35.25 2.20 -10.61
N SER A 12 35.85 1.49 -11.59
CA SER A 12 35.07 0.73 -12.57
C SER A 12 34.39 -0.50 -11.95
N ARG A 13 35.07 -1.22 -11.05
CA ARG A 13 34.53 -2.40 -10.37
C ARG A 13 33.44 -2.04 -9.37
N LYS A 14 33.63 -0.97 -8.59
CA LYS A 14 32.60 -0.44 -7.68
C LYS A 14 31.45 0.25 -8.42
N ALA A 15 31.70 0.90 -9.56
CA ALA A 15 30.64 1.51 -10.37
C ALA A 15 29.70 0.43 -10.94
N GLY A 16 30.24 -0.70 -11.40
CA GLY A 16 29.42 -1.83 -11.85
C GLY A 16 28.56 -2.44 -10.74
N GLU A 17 29.14 -2.62 -9.54
CA GLU A 17 28.40 -3.10 -8.35
C GLU A 17 27.35 -2.09 -7.88
N TYR A 18 27.68 -0.80 -7.89
CA TYR A 18 26.77 0.29 -7.55
C TYR A 18 25.58 0.36 -8.52
N TYR A 19 25.86 0.28 -9.83
CA TYR A 19 24.82 0.29 -10.86
C TYR A 19 23.89 -0.92 -10.75
N ARG A 20 24.45 -2.13 -10.57
CA ARG A 20 23.65 -3.35 -10.31
C ARG A 20 22.79 -3.22 -9.06
N THR A 21 23.33 -2.60 -8.00
CA THR A 21 22.59 -2.38 -6.75
C THR A 21 21.43 -1.43 -6.98
N ILE A 22 21.64 -0.30 -7.68
CA ILE A 22 20.57 0.63 -8.07
C ILE A 22 19.51 -0.08 -8.93
N GLU A 23 19.94 -0.91 -9.88
CA GLU A 23 19.02 -1.61 -10.77
C GLU A 23 18.18 -2.66 -10.03
N ASN A 24 18.79 -3.41 -9.11
CA ASN A 24 18.06 -4.34 -8.24
C ASN A 24 17.05 -3.61 -7.35
N ILE A 25 17.47 -2.49 -6.76
CA ILE A 25 16.60 -1.60 -5.99
C ILE A 25 15.43 -1.11 -6.85
N ARG A 26 15.68 -0.69 -8.10
CA ARG A 26 14.63 -0.31 -9.07
C ARG A 26 13.66 -1.45 -9.36
N ARG A 27 14.16 -2.68 -9.55
CA ARG A 27 13.28 -3.86 -9.73
C ARG A 27 12.43 -4.13 -8.50
N TYR A 28 13.00 -4.04 -7.29
CA TYR A 28 12.23 -4.21 -6.05
C TYR A 28 11.12 -3.16 -5.92
N MET A 29 11.40 -1.90 -6.27
CA MET A 29 10.37 -0.86 -6.31
C MET A 29 9.26 -1.17 -7.30
N GLN A 30 9.62 -1.52 -8.54
CA GLN A 30 8.64 -1.87 -9.57
C GLN A 30 7.81 -3.08 -9.16
N GLN A 31 8.41 -4.04 -8.45
CA GLN A 31 7.71 -5.18 -7.91
C GLN A 31 6.72 -4.76 -6.81
N TRP A 32 7.12 -3.90 -5.87
CA TRP A 32 6.21 -3.38 -4.84
C TRP A 32 5.07 -2.56 -5.44
N GLN A 33 5.37 -1.72 -6.44
CA GLN A 33 4.34 -0.98 -7.17
C GLN A 33 3.35 -1.92 -7.86
N LYS A 34 3.83 -2.99 -8.51
CA LYS A 34 2.98 -4.01 -9.11
C LYS A 34 2.16 -4.78 -8.08
N GLU A 35 2.74 -5.11 -6.93
CA GLU A 35 2.03 -5.80 -5.85
C GLU A 35 0.91 -4.93 -5.28
N VAL A 36 1.21 -3.66 -5.00
CA VAL A 36 0.21 -2.68 -4.59
C VAL A 36 -0.87 -2.53 -5.65
N GLN A 37 -0.51 -2.34 -6.94
CA GLN A 37 -1.51 -2.25 -8.02
C GLN A 37 -2.38 -3.51 -8.12
N LYS A 38 -1.82 -4.70 -7.88
CA LYS A 38 -2.63 -5.92 -7.80
C LYS A 38 -3.62 -5.87 -6.63
N PHE A 39 -3.22 -5.32 -5.47
CA PHE A 39 -4.15 -5.11 -4.35
C PHE A 39 -5.26 -4.12 -4.70
N LEU A 40 -4.93 -3.03 -5.39
CA LEU A 40 -5.90 -2.05 -5.86
C LEU A 40 -6.92 -2.69 -6.82
N VAL A 41 -6.46 -3.51 -7.76
CA VAL A 41 -7.34 -4.28 -8.67
C VAL A 41 -8.21 -5.29 -7.91
N VAL A 42 -7.70 -5.91 -6.85
CA VAL A 42 -8.49 -6.84 -6.01
C VAL A 42 -9.56 -6.10 -5.21
N ILE A 43 -9.23 -4.90 -4.71
CA ILE A 43 -10.16 -3.99 -4.03
C ILE A 43 -11.27 -3.55 -4.98
N ASP A 44 -10.91 -3.08 -6.18
CA ASP A 44 -11.87 -2.65 -7.21
C ASP A 44 -12.80 -3.79 -7.66
N ASN A 45 -12.29 -5.02 -7.70
CA ASN A 45 -13.08 -6.21 -8.07
C ASN A 45 -13.84 -6.83 -6.89
N GLN A 46 -13.84 -6.23 -5.70
CA GLN A 46 -14.52 -6.72 -4.50
C GLN A 46 -14.21 -8.19 -4.16
N SER A 47 -13.01 -8.67 -4.50
CA SER A 47 -12.60 -10.05 -4.31
C SER A 47 -12.42 -10.39 -2.83
N GLU A 48 -12.88 -11.57 -2.43
CA GLU A 48 -13.15 -11.96 -1.03
C GLU A 48 -11.92 -12.22 -0.15
N ASN A 49 -10.68 -12.11 -0.65
CA ASN A 49 -9.50 -12.43 0.16
C ASN A 49 -8.39 -11.39 0.03
N ILE A 50 -8.63 -10.17 0.53
CA ILE A 50 -7.57 -9.20 0.74
C ILE A 50 -6.81 -9.57 2.01
N ASN A 51 -5.52 -9.90 1.87
CA ASN A 51 -4.64 -10.06 3.02
C ASN A 51 -4.16 -8.68 3.52
N TYR A 52 -4.97 -8.06 4.38
CA TYR A 52 -4.69 -6.72 4.93
C TYR A 52 -3.37 -6.63 5.69
N ARG A 53 -2.90 -7.73 6.30
CA ARG A 53 -1.59 -7.78 6.97
C ARG A 53 -0.43 -7.69 5.97
N TYR A 54 -0.55 -8.37 4.82
CA TYR A 54 0.42 -8.24 3.74
C TYR A 54 0.44 -6.83 3.17
N LEU A 55 -0.75 -6.25 2.93
CA LEU A 55 -0.88 -4.89 2.45
C LEU A 55 -0.25 -3.86 3.41
N ALA A 56 -0.50 -3.98 4.72
CA ALA A 56 0.11 -3.12 5.74
C ALA A 56 1.65 -3.19 5.70
N LYS A 57 2.20 -4.40 5.55
CA LYS A 57 3.65 -4.60 5.45
C LYS A 57 4.23 -3.97 4.19
N SER A 58 3.53 -4.09 3.05
CA SER A 58 3.93 -3.48 1.78
C SER A 58 3.86 -1.95 1.84
N LEU A 59 2.80 -1.39 2.43
CA LEU A 59 2.65 0.05 2.66
C LEU A 59 3.75 0.60 3.57
N SER A 60 4.04 -0.09 4.68
CA SER A 60 5.12 0.30 5.59
C SER A 60 6.48 0.36 4.86
N ARG A 61 6.77 -0.64 4.02
CA ARG A 61 8.00 -0.65 3.20
C ARG A 61 8.02 0.50 2.19
N LEU A 62 6.89 0.76 1.53
CA LEU A 62 6.77 1.85 0.56
C LEU A 62 6.93 3.22 1.25
N LYS A 63 6.31 3.44 2.41
CA LYS A 63 6.43 4.67 3.20
C LYS A 63 7.87 4.94 3.64
N ASN A 64 8.64 3.89 3.92
CA ASN A 64 10.07 3.98 4.25
C ASN A 64 10.98 4.17 3.02
N ALA A 65 10.44 4.06 1.80
CA ALA A 65 11.18 4.24 0.56
C ALA A 65 11.18 5.70 0.06
N LYS A 66 11.16 6.70 0.94
CA LYS A 66 11.24 8.13 0.53
C LYS A 66 12.49 8.48 -0.27
N TRP A 67 13.53 7.66 -0.19
CA TRP A 67 14.75 7.85 -0.99
C TRP A 67 14.49 7.75 -2.50
N ILE A 68 13.34 7.18 -2.92
CA ILE A 68 12.89 7.11 -4.31
C ILE A 68 12.75 8.49 -4.93
N ASP A 69 12.28 9.47 -4.16
CA ASP A 69 12.14 10.86 -4.64
C ASP A 69 13.49 11.48 -5.04
N ARG A 70 14.62 10.90 -4.60
CA ARG A 70 15.96 11.33 -5.04
C ARG A 70 16.30 10.86 -6.45
N ILE A 71 15.62 9.83 -6.94
CA ILE A 71 15.85 9.21 -8.26
C ILE A 71 14.74 9.61 -9.23
N SER A 72 13.49 9.59 -8.78
CA SER A 72 12.34 10.08 -9.55
C SER A 72 11.47 10.98 -8.67
N PRO A 73 11.71 12.30 -8.69
CA PRO A 73 11.03 13.24 -7.81
C PRO A 73 9.51 13.20 -8.00
N GLY A 74 8.77 12.97 -6.91
CA GLY A 74 7.31 13.07 -6.89
C GLY A 74 6.58 11.78 -7.25
N GLU A 75 7.22 10.80 -7.89
CA GLU A 75 6.59 9.51 -8.20
C GLU A 75 6.19 8.75 -6.93
N HIS A 76 7.02 8.79 -5.89
CA HIS A 76 6.72 8.15 -4.61
C HIS A 76 5.53 8.81 -3.94
N GLY A 77 5.50 10.15 -3.90
CA GLY A 77 4.40 10.92 -3.33
C GLY A 77 3.07 10.68 -4.06
N VAL A 78 3.07 10.69 -5.40
CA VAL A 78 1.87 10.42 -6.21
C VAL A 78 1.36 8.99 -5.98
N LEU A 79 2.27 8.01 -5.92
CA LEU A 79 1.88 6.63 -5.67
C LEU A 79 1.28 6.46 -4.27
N MET A 80 1.92 7.03 -3.23
CA MET A 80 1.41 6.98 -1.86
C MET A 80 0.03 7.60 -1.75
N HIS A 81 -0.15 8.79 -2.32
CA HIS A 81 -1.42 9.51 -2.29
C HIS A 81 -2.54 8.71 -2.96
N ARG A 82 -2.28 8.13 -4.14
CA ARG A 82 -3.27 7.31 -4.84
C ARG A 82 -3.71 6.09 -4.01
N ILE A 83 -2.76 5.42 -3.34
CA ILE A 83 -3.09 4.27 -2.49
C ILE A 83 -3.93 4.70 -1.28
N GLU A 84 -3.58 5.84 -0.67
CA GLU A 84 -4.35 6.42 0.43
C GLU A 84 -5.78 6.73 0.00
N GLU A 85 -5.97 7.36 -1.16
CA GLU A 85 -7.30 7.66 -1.71
C GLU A 85 -8.12 6.39 -1.98
N GLU A 86 -7.55 5.39 -2.66
CA GLU A 86 -8.29 4.18 -3.02
C GLU A 86 -8.69 3.36 -1.78
N LEU A 87 -7.82 3.25 -0.78
CA LEU A 87 -8.15 2.56 0.48
C LEU A 87 -9.17 3.31 1.31
N THR A 88 -9.11 4.65 1.31
CA THR A 88 -10.11 5.50 1.96
C THR A 88 -11.47 5.36 1.28
N GLN A 89 -11.51 5.37 -0.05
CA GLN A 89 -12.73 5.16 -0.82
C GLN A 89 -13.34 3.78 -0.56
N TYR A 90 -12.51 2.73 -0.50
CA TYR A 90 -12.97 1.39 -0.16
C TYR A 90 -13.61 1.31 1.23
N ALA A 91 -12.99 1.96 2.23
CA ALA A 91 -13.56 2.04 3.58
C ALA A 91 -14.94 2.73 3.58
N TYR A 92 -15.08 3.86 2.87
CA TYR A 92 -16.37 4.52 2.71
C TYR A 92 -17.40 3.68 1.95
N GLN A 93 -16.98 2.85 0.98
CA GLN A 93 -17.89 1.94 0.29
C GLN A 93 -18.44 0.86 1.25
N LEU A 94 -17.60 0.30 2.12
CA LEU A 94 -18.03 -0.66 3.14
C LEU A 94 -19.01 -0.03 4.13
N GLU A 95 -18.71 1.17 4.61
CA GLU A 95 -19.60 1.93 5.51
C GLU A 95 -20.95 2.24 4.84
N ASN A 96 -20.93 2.73 3.60
CA ASN A 96 -22.14 3.00 2.84
C ASN A 96 -22.97 1.74 2.57
N ARG A 97 -22.32 0.58 2.36
CA ARG A 97 -23.02 -0.70 2.24
C ARG A 97 -23.70 -1.05 3.55
N LEU A 98 -23.00 -0.92 4.68
CA LEU A 98 -23.56 -1.17 6.01
C LEU A 98 -24.79 -0.30 6.28
N MET A 99 -24.71 1.01 6.01
CA MET A 99 -25.81 1.96 6.23
C MET A 99 -27.04 1.70 5.35
N LYS A 100 -26.87 1.03 4.20
CA LYS A 100 -27.95 0.70 3.27
C LYS A 100 -28.60 -0.65 3.52
N LEU A 101 -28.04 -1.47 4.41
CA LEU A 101 -28.63 -2.77 4.74
C LEU A 101 -29.90 -2.57 5.58
N ASP A 102 -30.98 -3.22 5.14
CA ASP A 102 -32.20 -3.29 5.93
C ASP A 102 -32.03 -4.34 7.03
N LEU A 103 -31.94 -3.87 8.28
CA LEU A 103 -31.86 -4.71 9.47
C LEU A 103 -33.22 -4.94 10.14
N SER A 104 -34.31 -4.58 9.46
CA SER A 104 -35.66 -4.90 9.93
C SER A 104 -35.85 -6.41 10.05
N SER A 105 -36.92 -6.82 10.73
CA SER A 105 -37.28 -8.23 10.90
C SER A 105 -37.52 -8.99 9.59
N LYS A 106 -37.54 -8.31 8.44
CA LYS A 106 -37.64 -8.92 7.10
C LYS A 106 -36.27 -9.15 6.44
N GLY A 107 -35.21 -8.58 7.01
CA GLY A 107 -33.83 -8.59 6.49
C GLY A 107 -32.85 -9.41 7.34
N HIS A 108 -33.32 -10.40 8.10
CA HIS A 108 -32.50 -11.29 8.93
C HIS A 108 -31.31 -11.94 8.20
N GLU A 109 -31.41 -12.14 6.88
CA GLU A 109 -30.34 -12.68 6.03
C GLU A 109 -29.17 -11.69 5.89
N ASN A 110 -29.43 -10.39 6.08
CA ASN A 110 -28.43 -9.33 6.02
C ASN A 110 -27.51 -9.33 7.26
N VAL A 111 -27.84 -10.07 8.33
CA VAL A 111 -26.98 -10.15 9.53
C VAL A 111 -25.62 -10.77 9.19
N ILE A 112 -25.60 -11.77 8.30
CA ILE A 112 -24.35 -12.39 7.82
C ILE A 112 -23.53 -11.36 7.02
N ILE A 113 -24.21 -10.57 6.18
CA ILE A 113 -23.56 -9.51 5.38
C ILE A 113 -23.00 -8.41 6.29
N VAL A 114 -23.72 -8.07 7.37
CA VAL A 114 -23.22 -7.13 8.39
C VAL A 114 -21.96 -7.67 9.05
N GLU A 115 -21.97 -8.92 9.47
CA GLU A 115 -20.80 -9.56 10.10
C GLU A 115 -19.58 -9.53 9.16
N GLU A 116 -19.75 -9.91 7.89
CA GLU A 116 -18.68 -9.84 6.89
C GLU A 116 -18.15 -8.41 6.66
N ILE A 117 -19.03 -7.41 6.62
CA ILE A 117 -18.62 -6.02 6.44
C ILE A 117 -17.85 -5.54 7.68
N LEU A 118 -18.31 -5.88 8.88
CA LEU A 118 -17.65 -5.53 10.13
C LEU A 118 -16.28 -6.20 10.26
N GLU A 119 -16.14 -7.46 9.84
CA GLU A 119 -14.83 -8.15 9.79
C GLU A 119 -13.86 -7.47 8.82
N LYS A 120 -14.35 -7.03 7.65
CA LYS A 120 -13.55 -6.28 6.67
C LYS A 120 -13.11 -4.92 7.22
N ILE A 121 -14.02 -4.17 7.84
CA ILE A 121 -13.71 -2.89 8.50
C ILE A 121 -12.70 -3.13 9.65
N GLY A 122 -12.91 -4.17 10.46
CA GLY A 122 -11.99 -4.56 11.53
C GLY A 122 -10.59 -4.91 11.00
N SER A 123 -10.50 -5.55 9.84
CA SER A 123 -9.22 -5.89 9.21
C SER A 123 -8.47 -4.68 8.64
N LEU A 124 -9.18 -3.62 8.25
CA LEU A 124 -8.58 -2.35 7.81
C LEU A 124 -7.85 -1.61 8.94
N THR A 125 -8.12 -1.92 10.22
CA THR A 125 -7.44 -1.29 11.36
C THR A 125 -5.92 -1.43 11.31
N VAL A 126 -5.42 -2.53 10.75
CA VAL A 126 -3.97 -2.78 10.59
C VAL A 126 -3.32 -1.73 9.66
N LEU A 127 -4.12 -1.08 8.80
CA LEU A 127 -3.68 -0.04 7.88
C LEU A 127 -3.75 1.38 8.47
N GLU A 128 -4.41 1.60 9.62
CA GLU A 128 -4.55 2.93 10.26
C GLU A 128 -3.18 3.59 10.54
N SER A 129 -2.17 2.78 10.86
CA SER A 129 -0.78 3.26 11.05
C SER A 129 -0.15 3.87 9.79
N SER A 130 -0.69 3.52 8.63
CA SER A 130 -0.25 4.01 7.33
C SER A 130 -1.19 5.06 6.76
N ILE A 131 -2.50 4.98 7.06
CA ILE A 131 -3.57 5.83 6.52
C ILE A 131 -4.47 6.29 7.67
N SER A 132 -4.26 7.52 8.14
CA SER A 132 -4.97 8.09 9.31
C SER A 132 -6.48 8.23 9.12
N GLU A 133 -6.93 8.38 7.88
CA GLU A 133 -8.31 8.60 7.48
C GLU A 133 -9.18 7.38 7.82
N LEU A 134 -8.57 6.19 7.89
CA LEU A 134 -9.27 4.96 8.26
C LEU A 134 -9.75 4.97 9.73
N GLU A 135 -9.11 5.74 10.62
CA GLU A 135 -9.60 5.89 12.01
C GLU A 135 -11.00 6.50 12.06
N LYS A 136 -11.38 7.29 11.04
CA LYS A 136 -12.68 7.95 10.97
C LYS A 136 -13.80 6.98 10.60
N CYS A 137 -13.52 5.99 9.76
CA CYS A 137 -14.48 4.96 9.32
C CYS A 137 -14.88 3.97 10.44
N ARG A 138 -14.26 4.08 11.61
CA ARG A 138 -14.57 3.25 12.79
C ARG A 138 -15.59 3.92 13.75
N ARG A 139 -15.70 5.25 13.72
CA ARG A 139 -16.48 6.02 14.70
C ARG A 139 -17.92 6.20 14.25
#